data_AF-A0A961FGS5-F1
#
_entry.id   AF-A0A961FGS5-F1
#
_cell.length_a   1.000
_cell.length_b   1.000
_cell.length_c   1.000
_cell.angle_alpha   90.00
_cell.angle_beta   90.00
_cell.angle_gamma   90.00
#
_symmetry.space_group_name_H-M   'P 1'
#
loop_
_entity.id
_entity.type
_entity.pdbx_description
1 polymer ?
#
loop_
_entity_poly.entity_id
_entity_poly.type
_entity_poly.pdbx_seq_one_letter_code
_entity_poly.pdbx_strand_id
1 'polypeptide(L)'
;GLVSQIPALLISTATGIIVTRAAGESDLGRDLTTQLTAQPRALLITGIVVTALGIVPGLPKIPFFVIGAGVIAFAMALRRGQDEAITAAAEAEASEIETRPSEPEDVAQLLPLDPLELEIGYGLIPLVDKEEGGDLLGRVAMVRRQTATELGLSLAPIRIRDNIQLSSHEYAIKIRGVEVARWALMPGQLLAMNPGTGDAHLDGISTTEPAFGLPAVWISESQREQAEISGY
;
A
#
# COMPACT_ATOMS: atom_id res chain seq x y z
N GLY A 1 36.71 -4.31 -41.06
CA GLY A 1 35.85 -3.78 -42.14
C GLY A 1 34.41 -4.19 -41.85
N LEU A 2 33.41 -3.46 -42.36
CA LEU A 2 31.99 -3.75 -42.11
C LEU A 2 31.59 -5.22 -42.39
N VAL A 3 32.28 -5.87 -43.33
CA VAL A 3 32.14 -7.29 -43.71
C VAL A 3 32.45 -8.25 -42.54
N SER A 4 33.28 -7.87 -41.56
CA SER A 4 33.60 -8.69 -40.39
C SER A 4 32.78 -8.33 -39.14
N GLN A 5 32.16 -7.15 -39.09
CA GLN A 5 31.42 -6.68 -37.92
C GLN A 5 29.98 -7.21 -37.89
N ILE A 6 29.32 -7.32 -39.04
CA ILE A 6 27.95 -7.84 -39.13
C ILE A 6 27.89 -9.32 -38.66
N PRO A 7 28.77 -10.23 -39.15
CA PRO A 7 28.75 -11.62 -38.68
C PRO A 7 29.10 -11.76 -37.20
N ALA A 8 30.04 -10.96 -36.68
CA ALA A 8 30.44 -11.00 -35.28
C ALA A 8 29.28 -10.61 -34.34
N LEU A 9 28.51 -9.60 -34.71
CA LEU A 9 27.32 -9.19 -33.96
C LEU A 9 26.26 -10.30 -33.97
N LEU A 10 25.97 -10.88 -35.13
CA LEU A 10 24.99 -11.97 -35.26
C LEU A 10 25.38 -13.19 -34.39
N ILE A 11 26.66 -13.59 -34.42
CA ILE A 11 27.16 -14.72 -33.62
C ILE A 11 27.07 -14.40 -32.12
N SER A 12 27.47 -13.19 -31.70
CA SER A 12 27.39 -12.76 -30.30
C SER A 12 25.95 -12.77 -29.77
N THR A 13 25.02 -12.17 -30.53
CA THR A 13 23.60 -12.10 -30.13
C THR A 13 22.97 -13.50 -30.11
N ALA A 14 23.23 -14.34 -31.12
CA ALA A 14 22.76 -15.72 -31.15
C ALA A 14 23.29 -16.52 -29.95
N THR A 15 24.57 -16.37 -29.63
CA THR A 15 25.19 -17.03 -28.48
C THR A 15 24.56 -16.55 -27.16
N GLY A 16 24.32 -15.25 -27.02
CA GLY A 16 23.63 -14.68 -25.86
C GLY A 16 22.22 -15.25 -25.67
N ILE A 17 21.43 -15.35 -26.74
CA ILE A 17 20.08 -15.94 -26.72
C ILE A 17 20.11 -17.43 -26.35
N ILE A 18 21.10 -18.19 -26.85
CA ILE A 18 21.23 -19.62 -26.54
C ILE A 18 21.64 -19.83 -25.07
N VAL A 19 22.54 -19.02 -24.53
CA VAL A 19 23.04 -19.16 -23.16
C VAL A 19 21.98 -18.80 -22.12
N THR A 20 21.15 -17.78 -22.36
CA THR A 20 20.08 -17.39 -21.42
C THR A 20 18.88 -18.35 -21.42
N ARG A 21 18.79 -19.25 -22.41
CA ARG A 21 17.71 -20.25 -22.53
C ARG A 21 17.83 -21.44 -21.56
N ALA A 22 18.95 -21.63 -20.85
CA ALA A 22 19.30 -22.86 -20.13
C ALA A 22 18.24 -23.47 -19.15
N ALA A 23 17.09 -22.84 -18.92
CA ALA A 23 16.01 -23.29 -18.03
C ALA A 23 14.58 -23.36 -18.64
N GLY A 24 14.37 -23.17 -19.96
CA GLY A 24 13.01 -23.11 -20.56
C GLY A 24 12.50 -24.41 -21.21
N GLU A 25 11.23 -24.77 -20.99
CA GLU A 25 10.57 -25.98 -21.56
C GLU A 25 9.95 -25.76 -22.97
N SER A 26 9.84 -24.51 -23.43
CA SER A 26 9.15 -24.12 -24.68
C SER A 26 10.05 -24.02 -25.92
N ASP A 27 9.42 -24.02 -27.11
CA ASP A 27 10.07 -23.77 -28.39
C ASP A 27 10.56 -22.32 -28.48
N LEU A 28 11.87 -22.15 -28.62
CA LEU A 28 12.53 -20.84 -28.64
C LEU A 28 12.00 -19.94 -29.76
N GLY A 29 11.72 -20.51 -30.94
CA GLY A 29 11.21 -19.76 -32.08
C GLY A 29 9.83 -19.21 -31.80
N ARG A 30 8.96 -20.01 -31.17
CA ARG A 30 7.63 -19.58 -30.74
C ARG A 30 7.70 -18.48 -29.69
N ASP A 31 8.58 -18.59 -28.70
CA ASP A 31 8.73 -17.60 -27.65
C ASP A 31 9.25 -16.27 -28.18
N LEU A 32 10.29 -16.31 -29.03
CA LEU A 32 10.81 -15.10 -29.69
C LEU A 32 9.74 -14.44 -30.55
N THR A 33 9.00 -15.23 -31.33
CA THR A 33 7.92 -14.70 -32.17
C THR A 33 6.87 -14.03 -31.30
N THR A 34 6.44 -14.68 -30.23
CA THR A 34 5.44 -14.13 -29.29
C THR A 34 5.93 -12.82 -28.67
N GLN A 35 7.16 -12.77 -28.18
CA GLN A 35 7.73 -11.56 -27.56
C GLN A 35 7.91 -10.40 -28.53
N LEU A 36 8.40 -10.67 -29.75
CA LEU A 36 8.55 -9.65 -30.79
C LEU A 36 7.19 -9.10 -31.22
N THR A 37 6.19 -9.98 -31.39
CA THR A 37 4.83 -9.58 -31.75
C THR A 37 4.07 -8.88 -30.62
N ALA A 38 4.43 -9.12 -29.37
CA ALA A 38 3.84 -8.44 -28.21
C ALA A 38 4.27 -6.97 -28.09
N GLN A 39 5.34 -6.54 -28.77
CA GLN A 39 5.86 -5.18 -28.70
C GLN A 39 5.83 -4.44 -30.05
N PRO A 40 4.64 -4.08 -30.57
CA PRO A 40 4.50 -3.40 -31.86
C PRO A 40 5.23 -2.04 -31.92
N ARG A 41 5.42 -1.37 -30.78
CA ARG A 41 6.20 -0.12 -30.71
C ARG A 41 7.68 -0.34 -31.04
N ALA A 42 8.29 -1.42 -30.57
CA ALA A 42 9.69 -1.74 -30.86
C ALA A 42 9.86 -2.00 -32.37
N LEU A 43 8.96 -2.79 -32.97
CA LEU A 43 8.95 -3.07 -34.41
C LEU A 43 8.78 -1.79 -35.25
N LEU A 44 7.93 -0.86 -34.83
CA LEU A 44 7.74 0.42 -35.52
C LEU A 44 9.04 1.24 -35.54
N ILE A 45 9.72 1.34 -34.39
CA ILE A 45 11.01 2.04 -34.29
C ILE A 45 12.05 1.36 -35.18
N THR A 46 12.12 0.03 -35.18
CA THR A 46 13.02 -0.74 -36.06
C THR A 46 12.75 -0.43 -37.53
N GLY A 47 11.48 -0.44 -37.97
CA GLY A 47 11.13 -0.14 -39.36
C GLY A 47 11.48 1.29 -39.78
N ILE A 48 11.33 2.27 -38.88
CA ILE A 48 11.76 3.66 -39.10
C ILE A 48 13.29 3.74 -39.26
N VAL A 49 14.04 3.09 -38.38
CA VAL A 49 15.51 3.06 -38.43
C VAL A 49 16.02 2.40 -39.72
N VAL A 50 15.42 1.27 -40.13
CA VAL A 50 15.75 0.58 -41.38
C VAL A 50 15.47 1.48 -42.59
N THR A 51 14.35 2.20 -42.57
CA THR A 51 13.99 3.16 -43.62
C THR A 51 14.99 4.32 -43.68
N ALA A 52 15.36 4.88 -42.52
CA ALA A 52 16.34 5.95 -42.41
C ALA A 52 17.72 5.52 -42.91
N LEU A 53 18.12 4.27 -42.67
CA LEU A 53 19.37 3.71 -43.17
C LEU A 53 19.42 3.65 -44.71
N GLY A 54 18.27 3.48 -45.37
CA GLY A 54 18.15 3.53 -46.83
C GLY A 54 18.43 4.91 -47.45
N ILE A 55 18.45 5.98 -46.65
CA ILE A 55 18.79 7.34 -47.10
C ILE A 55 20.31 7.51 -47.24
N VAL A 56 21.11 6.66 -46.57
CA VAL A 56 22.57 6.75 -46.56
C VAL A 56 23.13 6.50 -47.98
N PRO A 57 23.94 7.42 -48.53
CA PRO A 57 24.53 7.26 -49.85
C PRO A 57 25.51 6.09 -49.87
N GLY A 58 25.46 5.28 -50.93
CA GLY A 58 26.28 4.07 -51.08
C GLY A 58 25.59 2.75 -50.72
N LEU A 59 24.37 2.79 -50.16
CA LEU A 59 23.56 1.60 -49.89
C LEU A 59 22.46 1.36 -50.96
N PRO A 60 22.08 0.10 -51.21
CA PRO A 60 20.97 -0.22 -52.12
C PRO A 60 19.63 0.22 -51.52
N LYS A 61 19.13 1.37 -51.97
CA LYS A 61 17.96 2.04 -51.38
C LYS A 61 16.69 1.19 -51.38
N ILE A 62 16.42 0.51 -52.50
CA ILE A 62 15.17 -0.24 -52.72
C ILE A 62 14.94 -1.31 -51.64
N PRO A 63 15.89 -2.22 -51.34
CA PRO A 63 15.76 -3.18 -50.24
C PRO A 63 15.41 -2.55 -48.88
N PHE A 64 16.10 -1.47 -48.48
CA PHE A 64 15.87 -0.84 -47.18
C PHE A 64 14.48 -0.18 -47.08
N PHE A 65 14.02 0.47 -48.15
CA PHE A 65 12.67 1.03 -48.18
C PHE A 65 11.58 -0.04 -48.17
N VAL A 66 11.75 -1.14 -48.92
CA VAL A 66 10.78 -2.25 -48.95
C VAL A 66 10.70 -2.95 -47.59
N ILE A 67 11.85 -3.28 -47.00
CA ILE A 67 11.90 -3.94 -45.69
C ILE A 67 11.38 -3.00 -44.60
N GLY A 68 11.83 -1.74 -44.60
CA GLY A 68 11.39 -0.73 -43.63
C GLY A 68 9.88 -0.50 -43.68
N ALA A 69 9.32 -0.29 -44.87
CA ALA A 69 7.87 -0.13 -45.05
C ALA A 69 7.10 -1.40 -44.66
N GLY A 70 7.60 -2.59 -44.99
CA GLY A 70 6.99 -3.86 -44.63
C GLY A 70 6.93 -4.07 -43.11
N VAL A 71 8.02 -3.77 -42.39
CA VAL A 71 8.07 -3.87 -40.93
C VAL A 71 7.14 -2.84 -40.27
N ILE A 72 7.08 -1.61 -40.80
CA ILE A 72 6.14 -0.58 -40.31
C ILE A 72 4.69 -1.02 -40.52
N ALA A 73 4.34 -1.51 -41.71
CA ALA A 73 3.00 -1.99 -42.02
C ALA A 73 2.59 -3.16 -41.10
N PHE A 74 3.50 -4.11 -40.89
CA PHE A 74 3.30 -5.24 -39.99
C PHE A 74 3.08 -4.78 -38.54
N ALA A 75 3.89 -3.86 -38.04
CA ALA A 75 3.75 -3.30 -36.70
C ALA A 75 2.41 -2.56 -36.48
N MET A 76 1.93 -1.84 -37.49
CA MET A 76 0.64 -1.14 -37.42
C MET A 76 -0.55 -2.11 -37.43
N ALA A 77 -0.50 -3.17 -38.24
CA ALA A 77 -1.52 -4.21 -38.26
C ALA A 77 -1.64 -4.91 -36.90
N LEU A 78 -0.50 -5.21 -36.28
CA LEU A 78 -0.42 -5.87 -34.98
C LEU A 78 -0.96 -4.99 -33.85
N ARG A 79 -0.68 -3.68 -33.91
CA ARG A 79 -1.21 -2.71 -32.93
C ARG A 79 -2.73 -2.58 -33.01
N ARG A 80 -3.29 -2.54 -34.23
CA ARG A 80 -4.75 -2.53 -34.43
C ARG A 80 -5.42 -3.76 -33.85
N GLY A 81 -4.87 -4.96 -34.08
CA GLY A 81 -5.42 -6.18 -33.51
C GLY A 81 -5.36 -6.23 -31.97
N GLN A 82 -4.32 -5.64 -31.36
CA GLN A 82 -4.24 -5.52 -29.91
C GLN A 82 -5.24 -4.49 -29.35
N ASP A 83 -5.37 -3.33 -30.01
CA ASP A 83 -6.33 -2.30 -29.62
C ASP A 83 -7.77 -2.83 -29.75
N GLU A 84 -8.10 -3.55 -30.83
CA GLU A 84 -9.41 -4.18 -31.06
C GLU A 84 -9.71 -5.29 -30.04
N ALA A 85 -8.71 -6.09 -29.65
CA ALA A 85 -8.87 -7.11 -28.62
C ALA A 85 -9.12 -6.51 -27.24
N ILE A 86 -8.48 -5.37 -26.92
CA ILE A 86 -8.70 -4.63 -25.69
C ILE A 86 -10.09 -4.00 -25.67
N THR A 87 -10.54 -3.40 -26.78
CA THR A 87 -11.90 -2.84 -26.87
C THR A 87 -12.98 -3.91 -26.81
N ALA A 88 -12.78 -5.05 -27.49
CA ALA A 88 -13.72 -6.16 -27.45
C ALA A 88 -13.79 -6.82 -26.06
N ALA A 89 -12.66 -6.91 -25.34
CA ALA A 89 -12.65 -7.37 -23.95
C ALA A 89 -13.39 -6.40 -23.03
N ALA A 90 -13.19 -5.08 -23.21
CA ALA A 90 -13.89 -4.06 -22.44
C ALA A 90 -15.40 -4.03 -22.72
N GLU A 91 -15.83 -4.26 -23.96
CA GLU A 91 -17.25 -4.36 -24.33
C GLU A 91 -17.91 -5.64 -23.79
N ALA A 92 -17.19 -6.77 -23.76
CA ALA A 92 -17.66 -8.00 -23.14
C ALA A 92 -17.82 -7.86 -21.62
N GLU A 93 -16.87 -7.19 -20.96
CA GLU A 93 -16.92 -6.90 -19.52
C GLU A 93 -18.07 -5.92 -19.18
N ALA A 94 -18.34 -4.94 -20.04
CA ALA A 94 -19.48 -4.02 -19.90
C ALA A 94 -20.84 -4.71 -20.07
N SER A 95 -20.96 -5.68 -20.99
CA SER A 95 -22.19 -6.44 -21.19
C SER A 95 -22.50 -7.42 -20.05
N GLU A 96 -21.48 -7.91 -19.34
CA GLU A 96 -21.63 -8.78 -18.17
C GLU A 96 -22.07 -8.00 -16.91
N ILE A 97 -21.79 -6.69 -16.85
CA ILE A 97 -22.21 -5.78 -15.78
C ILE A 97 -23.72 -5.44 -15.88
N GLU A 98 -24.29 -5.33 -17.08
CA GLU A 98 -25.72 -5.00 -17.26
C GLU A 98 -26.69 -6.14 -16.89
N THR A 99 -26.21 -7.38 -16.73
CA THR A 99 -27.05 -8.56 -16.46
C THR A 99 -26.99 -9.07 -15.02
N ARG A 100 -26.15 -8.48 -14.17
CA ARG A 100 -26.14 -8.78 -12.73
C ARG A 100 -27.23 -7.96 -12.03
N PRO A 101 -28.14 -8.58 -11.25
CA PRO A 101 -28.97 -7.83 -10.32
C PRO A 101 -28.03 -7.02 -9.42
N SER A 102 -28.30 -5.73 -9.31
CA SER A 102 -27.53 -4.81 -8.47
C SER A 102 -27.47 -5.34 -7.03
N GLU A 103 -26.38 -6.02 -6.68
CA GLU A 103 -25.91 -6.02 -5.30
C GLU A 103 -25.66 -4.53 -4.96
N PRO A 104 -26.11 -4.05 -3.80
CA PRO A 104 -25.88 -2.66 -3.43
C PRO A 104 -24.39 -2.42 -3.53
N GLU A 105 -24.00 -1.48 -4.40
CA GLU A 105 -22.62 -1.02 -4.53
C GLU A 105 -22.06 -0.87 -3.12
N ASP A 106 -20.91 -1.47 -2.87
CA ASP A 106 -20.19 -1.34 -1.62
C ASP A 106 -19.63 0.10 -1.56
N VAL A 107 -20.53 1.06 -1.33
CA VAL A 107 -20.25 2.51 -1.23
C VAL A 107 -19.24 2.77 -0.10
N ALA A 108 -19.05 1.80 0.80
CA ALA A 108 -18.03 1.84 1.84
C ALA A 108 -16.60 1.82 1.29
N GLN A 109 -16.35 1.25 0.10
CA GLN A 109 -15.00 1.16 -0.49
C GLN A 109 -14.52 2.46 -1.17
N LEU A 110 -15.41 3.43 -1.39
CA LEU A 110 -15.08 4.76 -1.95
C LEU A 110 -14.79 5.81 -0.87
N LEU A 111 -14.96 5.48 0.41
CA LEU A 111 -14.61 6.34 1.52
C LEU A 111 -13.16 6.07 1.92
N PRO A 112 -12.25 7.07 1.90
CA PRO A 112 -10.91 6.88 2.42
C PRO A 112 -11.00 6.58 3.92
N LEU A 113 -10.81 5.32 4.30
CA LEU A 113 -10.68 4.93 5.70
C LEU A 113 -9.42 5.59 6.27
N ASP A 114 -9.55 6.28 7.40
CA ASP A 114 -8.41 6.84 8.08
C ASP A 114 -7.48 5.70 8.54
N PRO A 115 -6.15 5.79 8.29
CA PRO A 115 -5.23 4.70 8.63
C PRO A 115 -5.20 4.34 10.12
N LEU A 116 -5.33 5.34 10.99
CA LEU A 116 -5.45 5.19 12.44
C LEU A 116 -6.55 6.09 12.98
N GLU A 117 -7.47 5.52 13.74
CA GLU A 117 -8.54 6.24 14.43
C GLU A 117 -8.51 5.92 15.93
N LEU A 118 -8.82 6.93 16.73
CA LEU A 118 -9.09 6.81 18.16
C LEU A 118 -10.53 7.28 18.38
N GLU A 119 -11.42 6.34 18.62
CA GLU A 119 -12.80 6.62 18.99
C GLU A 119 -12.92 6.76 20.50
N ILE A 120 -13.67 7.76 20.96
CA ILE A 120 -13.88 8.02 22.38
C ILE A 120 -15.36 8.12 22.71
N GLY A 121 -15.75 7.62 23.88
CA GLY A 121 -17.05 7.85 24.47
C GLY A 121 -17.21 9.31 24.93
N TYR A 122 -18.46 9.75 25.07
CA TYR A 122 -18.81 11.14 25.41
C TYR A 122 -18.15 11.65 26.71
N GLY A 123 -17.97 10.79 27.72
CA GLY A 123 -17.35 11.15 29.00
C GLY A 123 -15.84 11.41 28.91
N LEU A 124 -15.20 11.09 27.79
CA LEU A 124 -13.77 11.32 27.56
C LEU A 124 -13.48 12.55 26.69
N ILE A 125 -14.51 13.23 26.16
CA ILE A 125 -14.38 14.45 25.36
C ILE A 125 -13.55 15.53 26.07
N PRO A 126 -13.71 15.79 27.39
CA PRO A 126 -12.91 16.79 28.09
C PRO A 126 -11.39 16.54 28.05
N LEU A 127 -10.96 15.29 27.82
CA LEU A 127 -9.53 14.96 27.71
C LEU A 127 -8.91 15.41 26.38
N VAL A 128 -9.75 15.66 25.37
CA VAL A 128 -9.33 16.09 24.03
C VAL A 128 -9.36 17.61 23.90
N ASP A 129 -10.29 18.27 24.58
CA ASP A 129 -10.46 19.71 24.52
C ASP A 129 -9.42 20.44 25.39
N LYS A 130 -8.61 21.28 24.74
CA LYS A 130 -7.60 22.09 25.44
C LYS A 130 -8.22 23.20 26.29
N GLU A 131 -9.39 23.70 25.92
CA GLU A 131 -10.08 24.75 26.68
C GLU A 131 -10.58 24.21 28.03
N GLU A 132 -10.90 22.92 28.09
CA GLU A 132 -11.29 22.21 29.32
C GLU A 132 -10.08 21.62 30.08
N GLY A 133 -8.85 21.89 29.64
CA GLY A 133 -7.62 21.40 30.27
C GLY A 133 -7.19 20.00 29.82
N GLY A 134 -7.78 19.46 28.77
CA GLY A 134 -7.39 18.20 28.15
C GLY A 134 -6.01 18.25 27.48
N ASP A 135 -5.24 17.17 27.63
CA ASP A 135 -3.87 17.06 27.12
C ASP A 135 -3.68 15.92 26.10
N LEU A 136 -4.74 15.18 25.75
CA LEU A 136 -4.67 13.97 24.93
C LEU A 136 -4.07 14.26 23.55
N LEU A 137 -4.49 15.35 22.89
CA LEU A 137 -3.94 15.76 21.59
C LEU A 137 -2.42 15.99 21.66
N GLY A 138 -1.94 16.58 22.76
CA GLY A 138 -0.52 16.80 23.00
C GLY A 138 0.22 15.49 23.22
N ARG A 139 -0.33 14.59 24.05
CA ARG A 139 0.25 13.26 24.32
C ARG A 139 0.34 12.41 23.07
N VAL A 140 -0.71 12.38 22.25
CA VAL A 140 -0.71 11.66 20.95
C VAL A 140 0.37 12.21 20.02
N ALA A 141 0.55 13.52 19.96
CA ALA A 141 1.63 14.13 19.17
C ALA A 141 3.03 13.76 19.70
N MET A 142 3.20 13.68 21.02
CA MET A 142 4.46 13.23 21.64
C MET A 142 4.75 11.76 21.31
N VAL A 143 3.77 10.87 21.44
CA VAL A 143 3.92 9.44 21.10
C VAL A 143 4.35 9.28 19.65
N ARG A 144 3.68 9.96 18.69
CA ARG A 144 4.07 9.91 17.27
C ARG A 144 5.51 10.36 17.03
N ARG A 145 5.95 11.41 17.73
CA ARG A 145 7.33 11.90 17.62
C ARG A 145 8.32 10.91 18.22
N GLN A 146 8.00 10.33 19.38
CA GLN A 146 8.85 9.36 20.05
C GLN A 146 9.01 8.10 19.19
N THR A 147 7.92 7.56 18.64
CA THR A 147 7.96 6.43 17.69
C THR A 147 8.83 6.72 16.47
N ALA A 148 8.76 7.93 15.92
CA ALA A 148 9.60 8.33 14.79
C ALA A 148 11.09 8.42 15.15
N THR A 149 11.42 8.97 16.33
CA THR A 149 12.81 9.15 16.76
C THR A 149 13.46 7.86 17.25
N GLU A 150 12.74 7.04 18.02
CA GLU A 150 13.29 5.83 18.65
C GLU A 150 13.24 4.62 17.72
N LEU A 151 12.16 4.46 16.95
CA LEU A 151 11.95 3.28 16.09
C LEU A 151 12.17 3.58 14.59
N GLY A 152 12.35 4.85 14.21
CA GLY A 152 12.45 5.25 12.80
C GLY A 152 11.14 5.14 12.02
N LEU A 153 10.01 4.94 12.72
CA LEU A 153 8.70 4.69 12.12
C LEU A 153 7.85 5.97 12.12
N SER A 154 7.50 6.47 10.93
CA SER A 154 6.59 7.61 10.80
C SER A 154 5.14 7.15 10.84
N LEU A 155 4.43 7.42 11.93
CA LEU A 155 3.00 7.13 12.06
C LEU A 155 2.14 8.15 11.30
N ALA A 156 1.11 7.67 10.61
CA ALA A 156 0.09 8.53 10.01
C ALA A 156 -0.62 9.41 11.07
N PRO A 157 -1.31 10.51 10.68
CA PRO A 157 -2.14 11.26 11.60
C PRO A 157 -3.20 10.35 12.25
N ILE A 158 -3.30 10.38 13.58
CA ILE A 158 -4.31 9.64 14.33
C ILE A 158 -5.55 10.53 14.42
N ARG A 159 -6.65 10.12 13.79
CA ARG A 159 -7.91 10.88 13.85
C ARG A 159 -8.66 10.53 15.13
N ILE A 160 -8.99 11.54 15.93
CA ILE A 160 -9.82 11.36 17.12
C ILE A 160 -11.26 11.66 16.76
N ARG A 161 -12.19 10.76 17.10
CA ARG A 161 -13.63 10.88 16.82
C ARG A 161 -14.43 10.53 18.07
N ASP A 162 -15.52 11.23 18.31
CA ASP A 162 -16.52 10.77 19.26
C ASP A 162 -17.33 9.61 18.66
N ASN A 163 -17.65 8.62 19.47
CA ASN A 163 -18.53 7.52 19.09
C ASN A 163 -19.57 7.28 20.18
N ILE A 164 -20.83 7.58 19.85
CA ILE A 164 -21.99 7.42 20.74
C ILE A 164 -22.32 5.94 21.02
N GLN A 165 -21.82 5.01 20.19
CA GLN A 165 -21.97 3.57 20.40
C GLN A 165 -21.01 3.01 21.46
N LEU A 166 -19.94 3.73 21.80
CA LEU A 166 -19.06 3.37 22.92
C LEU A 166 -19.71 3.76 24.24
N SER A 167 -19.40 3.03 25.30
CA SER A 167 -19.79 3.44 26.65
C SER A 167 -19.15 4.79 26.98
N SER A 168 -19.77 5.57 27.87
CA SER A 168 -19.33 6.96 28.15
C SER A 168 -17.84 7.10 28.51
N HIS A 169 -17.27 6.08 29.14
CA HIS A 169 -15.89 6.04 29.63
C HIS A 169 -15.00 5.09 28.84
N GLU A 170 -15.42 4.64 27.66
CA GLU A 170 -14.63 3.75 26.81
C GLU A 170 -13.94 4.51 25.67
N TYR A 171 -12.82 3.96 25.23
CA TYR A 171 -12.18 4.34 23.98
C TYR A 171 -11.84 3.10 23.17
N ALA A 172 -11.80 3.25 21.84
CA ALA A 172 -11.43 2.20 20.91
C ALA A 172 -10.37 2.72 19.93
N ILE A 173 -9.38 1.90 19.64
CA ILE A 173 -8.36 2.19 18.63
C ILE A 173 -8.70 1.37 17.40
N LYS A 174 -8.77 2.02 16.24
CA LYS A 174 -9.00 1.35 14.95
C LYS A 174 -7.84 1.57 14.00
N ILE A 175 -7.52 0.54 13.23
CA ILE A 175 -6.55 0.61 12.12
C ILE A 175 -7.30 0.25 10.84
N ARG A 176 -7.35 1.19 9.88
CA ARG A 176 -8.13 1.05 8.64
C ARG A 176 -9.57 0.57 8.90
N GLY A 177 -10.25 1.20 9.87
CA GLY A 177 -11.64 0.90 10.24
C GLY A 177 -11.84 -0.37 11.10
N VAL A 178 -10.81 -1.19 11.32
CA VAL A 178 -10.90 -2.38 12.16
C VAL A 178 -10.49 -2.05 13.60
N GLU A 179 -11.36 -2.37 14.55
CA GLU A 179 -11.06 -2.24 15.99
C GLU A 179 -9.96 -3.22 16.41
N VAL A 180 -8.87 -2.68 16.94
CA VAL A 180 -7.70 -3.46 17.40
C VAL A 180 -7.58 -3.48 18.92
N ALA A 181 -8.15 -2.49 19.61
CA ALA A 181 -8.15 -2.41 21.06
C ALA A 181 -9.34 -1.60 21.55
N ARG A 182 -9.93 -2.01 22.68
CA ARG A 182 -11.00 -1.29 23.37
C ARG A 182 -10.78 -1.39 24.88
N TRP A 183 -10.85 -0.25 25.55
CA TRP A 183 -10.61 -0.16 26.99
C TRP A 183 -11.45 0.94 27.62
N ALA A 184 -11.66 0.82 28.93
CA ALA A 184 -12.32 1.83 29.74
C ALA A 184 -11.29 2.70 30.47
N LEU A 185 -11.58 3.99 30.57
CA LEU A 185 -10.79 5.00 31.25
C LEU A 185 -11.70 5.75 32.23
N MET A 186 -11.27 5.95 33.47
CA MET A 186 -12.03 6.78 34.43
C MET A 186 -11.41 8.17 34.54
N PRO A 187 -12.04 9.21 33.96
CA PRO A 187 -11.55 10.59 34.08
C PRO A 187 -11.45 11.02 35.54
N GLY A 188 -10.38 11.76 35.86
CA GLY A 188 -10.15 12.29 37.22
C GLY A 188 -9.67 11.26 38.25
N GLN A 189 -9.49 10.00 37.86
CA GLN A 189 -8.82 8.98 38.68
C GLN A 189 -7.42 8.68 38.14
N LEU A 190 -6.57 8.17 39.02
CA LEU A 190 -5.23 7.72 38.67
C LEU A 190 -5.20 6.19 38.61
N LEU A 191 -4.39 5.66 37.70
CA LEU A 191 -4.18 4.22 37.57
C LEU A 191 -2.92 3.82 38.34
N ALA A 192 -3.09 3.18 39.49
CA ALA A 192 -1.99 2.62 40.27
C ALA A 192 -1.66 1.23 39.70
N MET A 193 -0.45 1.04 39.20
CA MET A 193 -0.01 -0.21 38.56
C MET A 193 0.81 -1.02 39.53
N ASN A 194 0.55 -2.31 39.68
CA ASN A 194 1.40 -3.16 40.52
C ASN A 194 2.43 -3.90 39.66
N PRO A 195 3.73 -3.55 39.71
CA PRO A 195 4.78 -4.27 38.98
C PRO A 195 5.13 -5.64 39.60
N GLY A 196 4.38 -6.09 40.61
CA GLY A 196 4.58 -7.33 41.34
C GLY A 196 5.27 -7.16 42.69
N THR A 197 5.54 -5.92 43.11
CA THR A 197 6.18 -5.57 44.40
C THR A 197 5.23 -4.92 45.39
N GLY A 198 4.02 -4.55 44.97
CA GLY A 198 3.02 -3.92 45.85
C GLY A 198 2.32 -4.96 46.71
N ASP A 199 2.56 -4.91 48.03
CA ASP A 199 1.94 -5.80 49.03
C ASP A 199 0.65 -5.21 49.63
N ALA A 200 0.42 -3.90 49.49
CA ALA A 200 -0.74 -3.24 50.09
C ALA A 200 -1.95 -3.27 49.16
N HIS A 201 -3.12 -3.60 49.70
CA HIS A 201 -4.39 -3.46 48.99
C HIS A 201 -4.80 -1.97 48.99
N LEU A 202 -4.90 -1.35 47.82
CA LEU A 202 -5.42 0.00 47.68
C LEU A 202 -6.94 -0.05 47.58
N ASP A 203 -7.62 0.82 48.33
CA ASP A 203 -9.07 0.99 48.25
C ASP A 203 -9.43 1.70 46.94
N GLY A 204 -9.89 0.93 45.96
CA GLY A 204 -10.21 1.43 44.63
C GLY A 204 -10.86 0.39 43.72
N ILE A 205 -11.04 0.73 42.45
CA ILE A 205 -11.66 -0.18 41.47
C ILE A 205 -10.55 -0.96 40.76
N SER A 206 -10.48 -2.27 41.03
CA SER A 206 -9.52 -3.17 40.38
C SER A 206 -9.78 -3.24 38.87
N THR A 207 -8.71 -3.18 38.08
CA THR A 207 -8.72 -3.22 36.62
C THR A 207 -7.45 -3.87 36.09
N THR A 208 -7.33 -3.95 34.77
CA THR A 208 -6.11 -4.35 34.06
C THR A 208 -5.62 -3.17 33.23
N GLU A 209 -4.31 -2.94 33.26
CA GLU A 209 -3.65 -1.91 32.46
C GLU A 209 -3.60 -2.33 30.97
N PRO A 210 -3.92 -1.42 30.03
CA PRO A 210 -4.15 -1.77 28.63
C PRO A 210 -2.90 -2.07 27.78
N ALA A 211 -1.70 -1.59 28.14
CA ALA A 211 -0.48 -1.71 27.34
C ALA A 211 0.29 -3.02 27.61
N PHE A 212 0.37 -3.45 28.86
CA PHE A 212 1.15 -4.60 29.32
C PHE A 212 0.30 -5.69 29.97
N GLY A 213 -0.97 -5.41 30.28
CA GLY A 213 -1.86 -6.38 30.92
C GLY A 213 -1.57 -6.58 32.41
N LEU A 214 -0.96 -5.59 33.08
CA LEU A 214 -0.64 -5.68 34.50
C LEU A 214 -1.89 -5.44 35.38
N PRO A 215 -1.98 -6.09 36.55
CA PRO A 215 -2.99 -5.74 37.55
C PRO A 215 -2.83 -4.28 37.98
N ALA A 216 -3.93 -3.54 37.97
CA ALA A 216 -3.94 -2.14 38.35
C ALA A 216 -5.21 -1.81 39.14
N VAL A 217 -5.19 -0.68 39.85
CA VAL A 217 -6.32 -0.20 40.63
C VAL A 217 -6.53 1.27 40.32
N TRP A 218 -7.77 1.63 40.01
CA TRP A 218 -8.17 3.02 39.89
C TRP A 218 -8.35 3.62 41.28
N ILE A 219 -7.61 4.69 41.54
CA ILE A 219 -7.55 5.40 42.82
C ILE A 219 -7.87 6.88 42.64
N SER A 220 -8.36 7.52 43.70
CA SER A 220 -8.53 8.99 43.70
C SER A 220 -7.18 9.69 43.82
N GLU A 221 -7.12 10.95 43.37
CA GLU A 221 -5.87 11.73 43.46
C GLU A 221 -5.35 11.88 44.91
N SER A 222 -6.25 11.90 45.90
CA SER A 222 -5.89 11.93 47.32
C SER A 222 -5.13 10.69 47.81
N GLN A 223 -5.24 9.55 47.11
CA GLN A 223 -4.57 8.30 47.47
C GLN A 223 -3.21 8.12 46.78
N ARG A 224 -2.79 9.08 45.94
CA ARG A 224 -1.53 9.02 45.18
C ARG A 224 -0.31 8.76 46.07
N GLU A 225 -0.13 9.55 47.12
CA GLU A 225 1.03 9.45 48.01
C GLU A 225 1.08 8.08 48.71
N GLN A 226 -0.08 7.58 49.14
CA GLN A 226 -0.19 6.26 49.77
C GLN A 226 0.15 5.13 48.78
N ALA A 227 -0.28 5.24 47.52
CA ALA A 227 0.03 4.28 46.47
C ALA A 227 1.54 4.24 46.16
N GLU A 228 2.17 5.41 46.01
CA GLU A 228 3.62 5.52 45.75
C GLU A 228 4.45 4.93 46.91
N ILE A 229 4.08 5.20 48.16
CA ILE A 229 4.75 4.62 49.35
C ILE A 229 4.60 3.08 49.37
N SER A 230 3.47 2.58 48.89
CA SER A 230 3.16 1.15 48.87
C SER A 230 3.78 0.41 47.68
N GLY A 231 4.54 1.09 46.83
CA GLY A 231 5.27 0.50 45.70
C GLY A 231 4.43 0.24 44.45
N TYR A 232 3.36 1.03 44.26
CA TYR A 232 2.59 1.12 43.01
C TYR A 232 3.12 2.22 42.07
#